data_AF-A0A935V2Y9-F1
#
_entry.id   AF-A0A935V2Y9-F1
#
_cell.length_a   1.000
_cell.length_b   1.000
_cell.length_c   1.000
_cell.angle_alpha   90.00
_cell.angle_beta   90.00
_cell.angle_gamma   90.00
#
_symmetry.space_group_name_H-M   'P 1'
#
loop_
_entity.id
_entity.type
_entity.pdbx_description
1 polymer ?
#
loop_
_entity_poly.entity_id
_entity_poly.type
_entity_poly.pdbx_seq_one_letter_code
_entity_poly.pdbx_strand_id
1 'polypeptide(L)'
;MISCLLPLAFAWSSAHAEEPAPSPEPTLLSETLPNGLHVTVLSDPSLPVVATQMWVQVGSAHETDSEAGFAHLFEHLMFGKTTNNDKEAYSRHHTMNGGSENAYTAFDNTVYISTIGPGLARPGARV
;
A
#
# COMPACT_ATOMS: atom_id res chain seq x y z
N MET A 1 -46.47 -27.86 -60.30
CA MET A 1 -45.12 -27.30 -60.09
C MET A 1 -45.02 -26.91 -58.62
N ILE A 2 -44.47 -27.77 -57.77
CA ILE A 2 -44.39 -27.54 -56.32
C ILE A 2 -42.98 -27.01 -56.02
N SER A 3 -42.91 -25.73 -55.65
CA SER A 3 -41.68 -25.01 -55.32
C SER A 3 -41.22 -25.42 -53.92
N CYS A 4 -40.02 -26.00 -53.81
CA CYS A 4 -39.36 -26.30 -52.54
C CYS A 4 -38.60 -25.05 -52.05
N LEU A 5 -39.04 -24.49 -50.92
CA LEU A 5 -38.29 -23.47 -50.18
C LEU A 5 -37.46 -24.16 -49.10
N LEU A 6 -36.13 -24.13 -49.25
CA LEU A 6 -35.17 -24.53 -48.22
C LEU A 6 -35.00 -23.37 -47.22
N PRO A 7 -35.07 -23.60 -45.90
CA PRO A 7 -34.77 -22.56 -44.94
C PRO A 7 -33.25 -22.38 -44.83
N LEU A 8 -32.77 -21.14 -44.95
CA LEU A 8 -31.42 -20.77 -44.53
C LEU A 8 -31.33 -20.96 -43.01
N ALA A 9 -30.55 -21.93 -42.56
CA ALA A 9 -30.16 -22.03 -41.17
C ALA A 9 -29.10 -20.96 -40.87
N PHE A 10 -29.47 -19.95 -40.08
CA PHE A 10 -28.49 -19.07 -39.44
C PHE A 10 -27.73 -19.89 -38.40
N ALA A 11 -26.46 -20.19 -38.67
CA ALA A 11 -25.56 -20.71 -37.67
C ALA A 11 -25.23 -19.56 -36.70
N TRP A 12 -25.83 -19.60 -35.51
CA TRP A 12 -25.46 -18.72 -34.41
C TRP A 12 -24.08 -19.14 -33.93
N SER A 13 -23.04 -18.42 -34.33
CA SER A 13 -21.70 -18.64 -33.76
C SER A 13 -21.71 -18.06 -32.36
N SER A 14 -21.70 -18.93 -31.35
CA SER A 14 -21.42 -18.53 -29.98
C SER A 14 -19.96 -18.09 -29.93
N ALA A 15 -19.72 -16.78 -30.01
CA ALA A 15 -18.47 -16.24 -29.51
C ALA A 15 -18.45 -16.56 -28.02
N HIS A 16 -17.68 -17.60 -27.64
CA HIS A 16 -17.30 -17.79 -26.26
C HIS A 16 -16.46 -16.56 -25.89
N ALA A 17 -17.05 -15.67 -25.09
CA ALA A 17 -16.25 -14.67 -24.39
C ALA A 17 -15.23 -15.46 -23.57
N GLU A 18 -13.96 -15.29 -23.91
CA GLU A 18 -12.89 -15.86 -23.13
C GLU A 18 -12.96 -15.22 -21.75
N GLU A 19 -13.28 -16.03 -20.76
CA GLU A 19 -13.37 -15.58 -19.38
C GLU A 19 -11.99 -15.01 -19.01
N PRO A 20 -11.91 -13.77 -18.49
CA PRO A 20 -10.63 -13.18 -18.16
C PRO A 20 -9.88 -14.12 -17.21
N ALA A 21 -8.60 -14.36 -17.53
CA ALA A 21 -7.75 -15.20 -16.70
C ALA A 21 -7.86 -14.75 -15.23
N PRO A 22 -7.96 -15.70 -14.27
CA PRO A 22 -8.07 -15.34 -12.87
C PRO A 22 -6.91 -14.45 -12.46
N SER A 23 -7.20 -13.37 -11.75
CA SER A 23 -6.17 -12.50 -11.20
C SER A 23 -5.21 -13.34 -10.34
N PRO A 24 -3.90 -13.12 -10.44
CA PRO A 24 -2.93 -13.82 -9.60
C PRO A 24 -3.29 -13.63 -8.12
N GLU A 25 -3.32 -14.74 -7.38
CA GLU A 25 -3.62 -14.74 -5.94
C GLU A 25 -2.59 -13.89 -5.16
N PRO A 26 -3.02 -13.18 -4.10
CA PRO A 26 -2.11 -12.41 -3.27
C PRO A 26 -1.01 -13.30 -2.68
N THR A 27 0.25 -12.89 -2.85
CA THR A 27 1.41 -13.64 -2.32
C THR A 27 2.00 -12.91 -1.12
N LEU A 28 2.24 -13.64 -0.04
CA LEU A 28 2.88 -13.14 1.19
C LEU A 28 4.36 -13.57 1.24
N LEU A 29 5.25 -12.59 1.38
CA LEU A 29 6.67 -12.79 1.66
C LEU A 29 6.99 -12.19 3.03
N SER A 30 7.75 -12.90 3.86
CA SER A 30 8.26 -12.38 5.13
C SER A 30 9.74 -12.69 5.27
N GLU A 31 10.53 -11.69 5.65
CA GLU A 31 11.96 -11.81 5.88
C GLU A 31 12.41 -10.97 7.08
N THR A 32 13.57 -11.31 7.65
CA THR A 32 14.26 -10.48 8.65
C THR A 32 15.57 -10.03 8.06
N LEU A 33 15.76 -8.72 7.97
CA LEU A 33 16.97 -8.13 7.42
C LEU A 33 18.15 -8.30 8.39
N PRO A 34 19.42 -8.18 7.91
CA PRO A 34 20.60 -8.30 8.78
C PRO A 34 20.66 -7.31 9.95
N ASN A 35 19.94 -6.18 9.86
CA ASN A 35 19.82 -5.19 10.93
C ASN A 35 18.70 -5.50 11.94
N GLY A 36 18.00 -6.63 11.80
CA GLY A 36 16.91 -7.06 12.68
C GLY A 36 15.52 -6.56 12.26
N LEU A 37 15.38 -5.77 11.19
CA LEU A 37 14.06 -5.33 10.72
C LEU A 37 13.28 -6.50 10.12
N HIS A 38 12.08 -6.75 10.66
CA HIS A 38 11.13 -7.68 10.07
C HIS A 38 10.33 -6.99 8.96
N VAL A 39 10.34 -7.57 7.77
CA VAL A 39 9.65 -7.04 6.59
C VAL A 39 8.66 -8.09 6.10
N THR A 40 7.40 -7.68 5.95
CA THR A 40 6.34 -8.50 5.35
C THR A 40 5.76 -7.75 4.16
N VAL A 41 5.68 -8.42 3.02
CA VAL A 41 5.17 -7.88 1.76
C VAL A 41 4.01 -8.75 1.30
N LEU A 42 2.85 -8.13 1.14
CA LEU A 42 1.71 -8.71 0.44
C LEU A 42 1.68 -8.14 -0.98
N SER A 43 1.91 -8.99 -1.98
CA SER A 43 1.82 -8.61 -3.39
C SER A 43 0.45 -8.95 -3.94
N ASP A 44 -0.35 -7.93 -4.25
CA ASP A 44 -1.67 -8.06 -4.89
C ASP A 44 -1.69 -7.24 -6.20
N PRO A 45 -1.56 -7.90 -7.36
CA PRO A 45 -1.54 -7.21 -8.66
C PRO A 45 -2.89 -6.59 -9.08
N SER A 46 -3.98 -6.86 -8.36
CA SER A 46 -5.29 -6.25 -8.63
C SER A 46 -5.40 -4.81 -8.11
N LEU A 47 -4.49 -4.39 -7.23
CA LEU A 47 -4.49 -3.08 -6.58
C LEU A 47 -3.41 -2.17 -7.19
N PRO A 48 -3.79 -1.04 -7.83
CA PRO A 48 -2.83 -0.10 -8.41
C PRO A 48 -2.29 0.89 -7.37
N VAL A 49 -1.90 0.40 -6.20
CA VAL A 49 -1.39 1.20 -5.07
C VAL A 49 -0.31 0.45 -4.32
N VAL A 50 0.54 1.18 -3.60
CA VAL A 50 1.45 0.62 -2.61
C VAL A 50 1.14 1.26 -1.27
N ALA A 51 0.82 0.43 -0.28
CA ALA A 51 0.62 0.83 1.09
C ALA A 51 1.73 0.25 1.97
N THR A 52 2.37 1.10 2.77
CA THR A 52 3.42 0.71 3.71
C THR A 52 3.03 1.11 5.11
N GLN A 53 3.39 0.26 6.07
CA GLN A 53 3.30 0.58 7.49
C GLN A 53 4.62 0.28 8.16
N MET A 54 5.12 1.22 8.96
CA MET A 54 6.26 1.00 9.85
C MET A 54 5.75 0.90 11.27
N TRP A 55 5.94 -0.27 11.87
CA TRP A 55 5.54 -0.56 13.23
C TRP A 55 6.75 -0.47 14.14
N VAL A 56 6.74 0.49 15.04
CA VAL A 56 7.74 0.62 16.09
C VAL A 56 7.13 0.07 17.37
N GLN A 57 7.77 -0.94 17.96
CA GLN A 57 7.32 -1.60 19.19
C GLN A 57 7.61 -0.75 20.43
N VAL A 58 7.15 0.50 20.42
CA VAL A 58 7.21 1.48 21.50
C VAL A 58 5.91 2.28 21.44
N GLY A 59 5.24 2.41 22.59
CA GLY A 59 4.02 3.20 22.79
C GLY A 59 3.98 3.72 24.22
N SER A 60 2.85 4.25 24.68
CA SER A 60 2.76 4.88 26.02
C SER A 60 3.08 3.94 27.19
N ALA A 61 2.97 2.62 27.03
CA ALA A 61 3.36 1.61 28.00
C ALA A 61 4.86 1.61 28.34
N HIS A 62 5.67 2.22 27.48
CA HIS A 62 7.13 2.26 27.61
C HIS A 62 7.64 3.57 28.22
N GLU A 63 6.73 4.47 28.59
CA GLU A 63 7.05 5.77 29.19
C GLU A 63 7.13 5.67 30.72
N THR A 64 8.03 6.45 31.32
CA THR A 64 7.95 6.76 32.75
C THR A 64 7.00 7.94 33.01
N ASP A 65 6.63 8.18 34.28
CA ASP A 65 5.80 9.35 34.64
C ASP A 65 6.41 10.69 34.17
N SER A 66 7.74 10.80 34.16
CA SER A 66 8.46 11.99 33.67
C SER A 66 8.50 12.12 32.14
N GLU A 67 8.18 11.04 31.43
CA GLU A 67 8.22 10.94 29.97
C GLU A 67 6.81 10.82 29.38
N ALA A 68 5.77 10.97 30.19
CA ALA A 68 4.39 10.81 29.76
C ALA A 68 4.07 11.66 28.51
N GLY A 69 3.64 10.99 27.45
CA GLY A 69 3.33 11.58 26.15
C GLY A 69 4.52 11.71 25.19
N PHE A 70 5.71 11.22 25.53
CA PHE A 70 6.89 11.27 24.65
C PHE A 70 6.72 10.45 23.38
N ALA A 71 6.14 9.25 23.43
CA ALA A 71 5.88 8.44 22.25
C ALA A 71 4.99 9.21 21.26
N HIS A 72 3.90 9.80 21.77
CA HIS A 72 3.01 10.62 20.95
C HIS A 72 3.70 11.92 20.48
N LEU A 73 4.50 12.58 21.32
CA LEU A 73 5.27 13.74 20.90
C LEU A 73 6.23 13.39 19.75
N PHE A 74 6.96 12.28 19.85
CA PHE A 74 7.89 11.85 18.80
C PHE A 74 7.18 11.47 17.50
N GLU A 75 5.97 10.89 17.58
CA GLU A 75 5.10 10.68 16.41
C GLU A 75 4.87 12.00 15.66
N HIS A 76 4.46 13.08 16.35
CA HIS A 76 4.28 14.41 15.73
C HIS A 76 5.59 14.98 15.18
N LEU A 77 6.70 14.78 15.89
CA LEU A 77 8.00 15.31 15.46
C LEU A 77 8.58 14.56 14.24
N MET A 78 8.15 13.32 13.97
CA MET A 78 8.58 12.54 12.81
C MET A 78 8.29 13.28 11.50
N PHE A 79 7.15 13.96 11.41
CA PHE A 79 6.72 14.75 10.25
C PHE A 79 7.41 16.12 10.13
N GLY A 80 8.32 16.43 11.06
CA GLY A 80 9.11 17.63 11.08
C GLY A 80 10.24 17.65 10.05
N LYS A 81 11.19 18.57 10.26
CA LYS A 81 12.40 18.69 9.44
C LYS A 81 13.36 17.54 9.75
N THR A 82 14.01 16.98 8.73
CA THR A 82 15.13 16.04 8.88
C THR A 82 16.42 16.65 8.36
N THR A 83 17.54 15.91 8.46
CA THR A 83 18.82 16.34 7.88
C THR A 83 18.72 16.58 6.36
N ASN A 84 17.88 15.80 5.66
CA ASN A 84 17.79 15.81 4.20
C ASN A 84 16.55 16.53 3.67
N ASN A 85 15.54 16.78 4.51
CA ASN A 85 14.24 17.26 4.10
C ASN A 85 13.77 18.43 4.96
N ASP A 86 13.11 19.42 4.33
CA ASP A 86 12.47 20.51 5.06
C ASP A 86 11.25 20.02 5.86
N LYS A 87 10.79 20.89 6.75
CA LYS A 87 9.51 20.68 7.44
C LYS A 87 8.43 20.60 6.36
N GLU A 88 7.55 19.60 6.44
CA GLU A 88 6.48 19.30 5.47
C GLU A 88 6.90 18.60 4.17
N ALA A 89 8.19 18.33 3.91
CA ALA A 89 8.61 17.60 2.70
C ALA A 89 7.84 16.30 2.49
N TYR A 90 7.67 15.53 3.56
CA TYR A 90 6.98 14.24 3.54
C TYR A 90 5.50 14.38 3.17
N SER A 91 4.79 15.30 3.81
CA SER A 91 3.37 15.54 3.54
C SER A 91 3.16 16.11 2.13
N ARG A 92 4.04 17.03 1.71
CA ARG A 92 4.03 17.59 0.34
C ARG A 92 4.30 16.51 -0.71
N HIS A 93 5.24 15.60 -0.45
CA HIS A 93 5.52 14.47 -1.34
C HIS A 93 4.27 13.62 -1.55
N HIS A 94 3.51 13.27 -0.50
CA HIS A 94 2.27 12.52 -0.65
C HIS A 94 1.22 13.30 -1.42
N THR A 95 0.99 14.56 -1.04
CA THR A 95 -0.04 15.42 -1.66
C THR A 95 0.21 15.63 -3.15
N MET A 96 1.45 15.92 -3.56
CA MET A 96 1.82 16.11 -4.97
C MET A 96 1.67 14.86 -5.82
N ASN A 97 1.64 13.70 -5.18
CA ASN A 97 1.60 12.39 -5.82
C ASN A 97 0.25 11.68 -5.67
N GLY A 98 -0.78 12.36 -5.14
CA GLY A 98 -2.09 11.77 -4.88
C GLY A 98 -2.08 10.64 -3.85
N GLY A 99 -1.04 10.59 -3.01
CA GLY A 99 -0.92 9.68 -1.88
C GLY A 99 -1.52 10.25 -0.61
N SER A 100 -1.48 9.44 0.45
CA SER A 100 -1.88 9.83 1.79
C SER A 100 -0.88 9.30 2.82
N GLU A 101 -0.82 9.97 3.95
CA GLU A 101 0.00 9.59 5.08
C GLU A 101 -0.78 9.80 6.38
N ASN A 102 -0.40 9.04 7.41
CA ASN A 102 -0.91 9.19 8.76
C ASN A 102 0.05 8.53 9.76
N ALA A 103 -0.19 8.74 11.05
CA ALA A 103 0.40 7.96 12.11
C ALA A 103 -0.56 7.83 13.30
N TYR A 104 -0.23 6.92 14.21
CA TYR A 104 -0.85 6.88 15.53
C TYR A 104 0.09 6.26 16.55
N THR A 105 -0.05 6.70 17.79
CA THR A 105 0.58 6.13 18.98
C THR A 105 -0.46 5.39 19.81
N ALA A 106 -0.22 4.11 20.04
CA ALA A 106 -1.03 3.24 20.89
C ALA A 106 -0.31 2.95 22.22
N PHE A 107 -0.87 2.02 23.00
CA PHE A 107 -0.29 1.62 24.28
C PHE A 107 1.08 0.95 24.09
N ASP A 108 1.22 0.01 23.16
CA ASP A 108 2.43 -0.81 23.00
C ASP A 108 3.19 -0.55 21.69
N ASN A 109 2.69 0.31 20.82
CA ASN A 109 3.28 0.58 19.51
C ASN A 109 3.01 2.01 19.02
N THR A 110 3.82 2.42 18.06
CA THR A 110 3.63 3.63 17.26
C THR A 110 3.75 3.23 15.79
N VAL A 111 2.76 3.59 14.98
CA VAL A 111 2.65 3.13 13.60
C VAL A 111 2.60 4.32 12.65
N TYR A 112 3.44 4.29 11.63
CA TYR A 112 3.48 5.26 10.55
C TYR A 112 2.96 4.63 9.27
N ILE A 113 2.05 5.30 8.58
CA ILE A 113 1.31 4.78 7.44
C ILE A 113 1.56 5.67 6.24
N SER A 114 1.79 5.06 5.09
CA SER A 114 1.90 5.74 3.79
C SER A 114 1.19 4.94 2.72
N THR A 115 0.46 5.63 1.85
CA THR A 115 -0.13 5.07 0.64
C THR A 115 0.23 5.96 -0.54
N ILE A 116 0.79 5.37 -1.59
CA ILE A 116 1.22 6.06 -2.81
C ILE A 116 0.87 5.24 -4.06
N GLY A 117 0.95 5.87 -5.22
CA GLY A 117 0.85 5.17 -6.50
C GLY A 117 2.06 4.28 -6.78
N PRO A 118 1.89 3.17 -7.54
CA PRO A 118 2.93 2.16 -7.77
C PRO A 118 4.16 2.68 -8.53
N GLY A 119 4.00 3.74 -9.32
CA GLY A 119 5.12 4.38 -10.02
C GLY A 119 6.18 5.02 -9.09
N LEU A 120 5.80 5.30 -7.84
CA LEU A 120 6.61 6.05 -6.87
C LEU A 120 7.28 5.15 -5.83
N ALA A 121 6.81 3.92 -5.66
CA ALA A 121 7.36 2.94 -4.72
C ALA A 121 8.66 2.27 -5.19
N ARG A 122 9.37 2.88 -6.15
CA ARG A 122 10.56 2.27 -6.77
C ARG A 122 11.78 2.41 -5.85
N PRO A 123 12.67 1.41 -5.79
CA PRO A 123 13.95 1.55 -5.09
C PRO A 123 14.70 2.80 -5.54
N GLY A 124 15.07 3.66 -4.57
CA GLY A 124 15.79 4.92 -4.83
C GLY A 124 14.91 6.13 -5.15
N ALA A 125 13.58 5.99 -5.14
CA ALA A 125 12.69 7.15 -5.14
C ALA A 125 12.95 7.98 -3.89
N ARG A 126 13.27 9.27 -4.08
CA ARG A 126 13.52 10.21 -2.98
C ARG A 126 12.21 10.93 -2.66
N VAL A 127 11.97 11.09 -1.35
CA VAL A 127 10.98 12.02 -0.81
C VAL A 127 11.52 13.43 -0.95
#